data_AF-A0A3D4HKN9-F1
#
_entry.id   AF-A0A3D4HKN9-F1
#
_cell.length_a   1.000
_cell.length_b   1.000
_cell.length_c   1.000
_cell.angle_alpha   90.00
_cell.angle_beta   90.00
_cell.angle_gamma   90.00
#
_symmetry.space_group_name_H-M   'P 1'
#
loop_
_entity.id
_entity.type
_entity.pdbx_description
1 polymer ?
#
loop_
_entity_poly.entity_id
_entity_poly.type
_entity_poly.pdbx_seq_one_letter_code
_entity_poly.pdbx_strand_id
1 'polypeptide(L)' 'MLSVYPEWLPGTGAEPASAPFFETYRNFPEETPPEELITDICIPLED' A
#
# COMPACT_ATOMS: atom_id res chain seq x y z
N MET A 1 16.98 8.56 -3.52
CA MET A 1 15.83 7.93 -2.85
C MET A 1 15.08 7.17 -3.91
N LEU A 2 14.97 5.85 -3.81
CA LEU A 2 14.34 5.02 -4.84
C LEU A 2 12.82 5.26 -4.82
N SER A 3 12.33 6.13 -5.70
CA SER A 3 10.90 6.38 -5.93
C SER A 3 10.31 5.23 -6.75
N VAL A 4 10.07 4.08 -6.11
CA VAL A 4 9.27 3.01 -6.71
C VAL A 4 7.84 3.22 -6.24
N TYR A 5 7.10 4.06 -6.95
CA TYR A 5 5.65 4.12 -6.77
C TYR A 5 5.00 2.95 -7.51
N PRO A 6 3.85 2.44 -7.05
CA PRO A 6 3.12 1.44 -7.81
C PRO A 6 2.78 1.97 -9.20
N GLU A 7 2.95 1.14 -10.23
CA GLU A 7 2.68 1.51 -11.63
C GLU A 7 1.24 1.99 -11.86
N TRP A 8 0.30 1.61 -11.00
CA TRP A 8 -1.10 2.03 -11.08
C TRP A 8 -1.33 3.48 -10.65
N LEU A 9 -0.48 4.04 -9.79
CA LEU A 9 -0.70 5.35 -9.18
C LEU A 9 -0.57 6.53 -10.16
N PRO A 10 0.44 6.58 -11.06
CA PRO A 10 0.53 7.65 -12.06
C PRO A 10 -0.70 7.77 -12.96
N GLY A 11 -1.45 6.68 -13.18
CA GLY A 11 -2.65 6.68 -14.01
C GLY A 11 -3.87 7.33 -13.37
N THR A 12 -3.86 7.60 -12.06
CA THR A 12 -5.00 8.18 -11.34
C THR A 12 -4.96 9.71 -11.24
N GLY A 13 -3.83 10.33 -11.57
CA GLY A 13 -3.58 11.76 -11.35
C GLY A 13 -3.34 12.13 -9.89
N ALA A 14 -3.22 11.16 -8.99
CA ALA A 14 -2.89 11.39 -7.59
C ALA A 14 -1.39 11.55 -7.38
N GLU A 15 -0.99 12.51 -6.56
CA GLU A 15 0.41 12.73 -6.17
C GLU A 15 0.66 12.14 -4.76
N PRO A 16 1.69 11.30 -4.59
CA PRO A 16 2.07 10.78 -3.29
C PRO A 16 2.57 11.89 -2.35
N ALA A 17 2.10 11.89 -1.12
CA ALA A 17 2.56 12.82 -0.12
C ALA A 17 3.95 12.49 0.44
N SER A 18 4.63 13.51 0.96
CA SER A 18 5.88 13.33 1.72
C SER A 18 5.65 12.78 3.14
N ALA A 19 4.94 11.66 3.25
CA ALA A 19 4.67 10.94 4.48
C ALA A 19 4.94 9.43 4.32
N PRO A 20 5.20 8.70 5.42
CA PRO A 20 5.45 7.26 5.35
C PRO A 20 4.26 6.47 4.81
N PHE A 21 4.54 5.43 4.02
CA PHE A 21 3.58 4.38 3.72
C PHE A 21 3.31 3.53 4.95
N PHE A 22 2.14 2.90 5.00
CA PHE A 22 1.85 1.89 6.02
C PHE A 22 1.05 0.74 5.42
N GLU A 23 1.10 -0.39 6.11
CA GLU A 23 0.39 -1.61 5.75
C GLU A 23 -0.67 -1.90 6.80
N THR A 24 -1.83 -2.37 6.37
CA THR A 24 -2.86 -2.89 7.27
C THR A 24 -3.11 -4.35 6.94
N TYR A 25 -2.76 -5.25 7.87
CA TYR A 25 -3.06 -6.67 7.78
C TYR A 25 -4.55 -6.89 8.09
N ARG A 26 -5.30 -7.44 7.13
CA ARG A 26 -6.75 -7.63 7.25
C ARG A 26 -7.12 -8.96 7.92
N ASN A 27 -6.17 -9.88 8.00
CA ASN A 27 -6.31 -11.18 8.62
C ASN A 27 -5.02 -11.59 9.35
N PHE A 28 -5.12 -12.64 10.16
CA PHE A 28 -4.02 -13.10 11.02
C PHE A 28 -3.29 -14.28 10.37
N PRO A 29 -1.95 -14.22 10.27
CA PRO A 29 -1.14 -15.28 9.66
C PRO A 29 -1.12 -16.59 10.44
N GLU A 30 -1.50 -16.55 11.71
CA GLU A 30 -1.66 -17.74 12.55
C GLU A 30 -2.94 -18.54 12.25
N GLU A 31 -3.95 -17.91 11.62
CA GLU A 31 -5.26 -18.51 11.34
C GLU A 31 -5.57 -18.62 9.84
N THR A 32 -4.78 -17.97 8.97
CA THR A 32 -5.06 -17.85 7.54
C THR A 32 -3.94 -18.49 6.70
N PRO A 33 -4.26 -19.35 5.72
CA PRO A 33 -3.27 -19.85 4.76
C PRO A 33 -2.52 -18.70 4.07
N PRO A 34 -1.22 -18.85 3.77
CA PRO A 34 -0.42 -17.77 3.18
C PRO A 34 -1.00 -17.17 1.90
N GLU A 35 -1.59 -17.99 1.04
CA GLU A 35 -2.23 -17.60 -0.22
C GLU A 35 -3.53 -16.80 -0.05
N GLU A 36 -4.13 -16.83 1.15
CA GLU A 36 -5.35 -16.10 1.50
C GLU A 36 -5.07 -14.85 2.37
N LEU A 37 -3.80 -14.55 2.65
CA LEU A 37 -3.43 -13.34 3.39
C LEU A 37 -3.75 -12.08 2.59
N ILE A 38 -4.40 -11.13 3.25
CA ILE A 38 -4.82 -9.86 2.66
C ILE A 38 -4.15 -8.73 3.43
N THR A 39 -3.37 -7.92 2.71
CA THR A 39 -2.71 -6.73 3.22
C THR A 39 -3.09 -5.54 2.37
N ASP A 40 -3.64 -4.51 3.02
CA ASP A 40 -3.85 -3.22 2.36
C ASP A 40 -2.55 -2.42 2.38
N ILE A 41 -2.16 -1.90 1.22
CA ILE A 41 -1.02 -1.00 1.07
C ILE A 41 -1.55 0.43 1.02
N CYS A 42 -1.24 1.24 2.03
CA CYS A 42 -1.74 2.60 2.15
C CYS A 42 -0.67 3.62 1.75
N ILE A 43 -1.02 4.44 0.76
CA ILE A 43 -0.18 5.50 0.22
C ILE A 43 -0.81 6.84 0.59
N PRO A 44 -0.14 7.69 1.40
CA PRO A 44 -0.65 9.03 1.67
C PRO A 44 -0.55 9.85 0.37
N LEU A 45 -1.58 10.64 0.10
CA LEU A 45 -1.67 11.51 -1.07
C LEU A 45 -1.65 12.97 -0.62
N GLU A 46 -1.15 13.84 -1.49
CA GLU A 46 -1.30 15.30 -1.32
C GLU A 46 -2.79 15.70 -1.47
N ASP A 47 -3.17 16.83 -0.86
CA ASP A 47 -4.53 17.40 -0.91
C ASP A 47 -4.91 17.98 -2.30
#